data_AF-A0A183UKI3-F1
#
_entry.id   AF-A0A183UKI3-F1
#
_cell.length_a   1.000
_cell.length_b   1.000
_cell.length_c   1.000
_cell.angle_alpha   90.00
_cell.angle_beta   90.00
_cell.angle_gamma   90.00
#
_symmetry.space_group_name_H-M   'P 1'
#
loop_
_entity.id
_entity.type
_entity.pdbx_description
1 polymer ?
#
loop_
_entity_poly.entity_id
_entity_poly.type
_entity_poly.pdbx_seq_one_letter_code
_entity_poly.pdbx_strand_id
1 'polypeptide(L)'
;MIANFFNQGEVCCNGTRVFVQRGLVERFSKRIVEEVGSKLTVGDPLKEETRVGATINEGHLNRVLAYIESAREEVSFKFSKGAEVLIGGQRLHPKGVESGFYLAPAVISNLNDNMKVVCEEIFGAVMLILPFDTEDEVVQRANATQYGLAAGIISSCRFSLKQLRAHCSDLGKAHRVAARLQAGTVYINTYNDTEVDVPFGGCKNSGYGRENSIEALQSFTQTKAIYVNVSQKIENSF
;
A
#
# COMPACT_ATOMS: atom_id res chain seq x y z
N MET A 1 -1.42 8.51 7.89
CA MET A 1 -1.33 9.48 6.78
C MET A 1 -0.49 8.89 5.65
N ILE A 2 0.81 8.70 5.84
CA ILE A 2 1.77 8.32 4.78
C ILE A 2 1.36 7.07 3.97
N ALA A 3 0.95 5.97 4.63
CA ALA A 3 0.68 4.72 3.92
C ALA A 3 -0.67 4.63 3.20
N ASN A 4 -1.71 5.34 3.66
CA ASN A 4 -3.10 5.10 3.24
C ASN A 4 -3.85 6.32 2.71
N PHE A 5 -3.40 7.52 3.09
CA PHE A 5 -4.13 8.77 2.86
C PHE A 5 -3.26 9.85 2.22
N PHE A 6 -1.97 9.57 2.00
CA PHE A 6 -1.10 10.43 1.21
C PHE A 6 -1.62 10.49 -0.22
N ASN A 7 -1.58 11.67 -0.83
CA ASN A 7 -2.15 11.93 -2.16
C ASN A 7 -3.56 11.32 -2.32
N GLN A 8 -4.43 11.50 -1.31
CA GLN A 8 -5.82 11.00 -1.34
C GLN A 8 -5.94 9.49 -1.57
N GLY A 9 -4.89 8.72 -1.26
CA GLY A 9 -4.83 7.28 -1.57
C GLY A 9 -4.71 6.96 -3.08
N GLU A 10 -4.52 7.98 -3.92
CA GLU A 10 -4.23 7.90 -5.35
C GLU A 10 -2.72 7.66 -5.54
N VAL A 11 -2.24 6.53 -5.01
CA VAL A 11 -0.84 6.14 -4.98
C VAL A 11 -0.75 4.66 -5.33
N CYS A 12 0.09 4.28 -6.30
CA CYS A 12 0.21 2.88 -6.73
C CYS A 12 0.70 1.95 -5.61
N CYS A 13 1.58 2.43 -4.73
CA CYS A 13 2.06 1.70 -3.56
C CYS A 13 1.18 1.85 -2.31
N ASN A 14 -0.02 2.43 -2.39
CA ASN A 14 -0.90 2.67 -1.24
C ASN A 14 -1.17 1.38 -0.43
N GLY A 15 -1.04 1.47 0.88
CA GLY A 15 -1.23 0.36 1.83
C GLY A 15 -2.69 0.06 2.13
N THR A 16 -3.55 -0.02 1.10
CA THR A 16 -5.02 -0.12 1.23
C THR A 16 -5.46 -1.27 2.15
N ARG A 17 -4.83 -2.45 2.03
CA ARG A 17 -5.06 -3.61 2.92
C ARG A 17 -4.15 -3.53 4.14
N VAL A 18 -4.73 -3.26 5.31
CA VAL A 18 -4.00 -3.16 6.58
C VAL A 18 -4.29 -4.39 7.43
N PHE A 19 -3.33 -5.30 7.46
CA PHE A 19 -3.39 -6.50 8.29
C PHE A 19 -2.96 -6.18 9.73
N VAL A 20 -3.84 -6.44 10.71
CA VAL A 20 -3.60 -6.13 12.12
C VAL A 20 -3.68 -7.40 12.97
N GLN A 21 -2.69 -7.64 13.83
CA GLN A 21 -2.68 -8.83 14.68
C GLN A 21 -3.90 -8.79 15.63
N ARG A 22 -4.63 -9.90 15.78
CA ARG A 22 -5.98 -9.92 16.38
C ARG A 22 -6.09 -9.23 17.73
N GLY A 23 -5.11 -9.44 18.62
CA GLY A 23 -5.07 -8.80 19.94
C GLY A 23 -4.90 -7.28 19.94
N LEU A 24 -4.56 -6.67 18.80
CA LEU A 24 -4.37 -5.22 18.64
C LEU A 24 -5.50 -4.53 17.87
N VAL A 25 -6.40 -5.29 17.24
CA VAL A 25 -7.40 -4.75 16.30
C VAL A 25 -8.26 -3.67 16.95
N GLU A 26 -8.82 -3.93 18.13
CA GLU A 26 -9.69 -2.97 18.81
C GLU A 26 -8.96 -1.65 19.10
N ARG A 27 -7.77 -1.74 19.72
CA ARG A 27 -6.96 -0.57 20.06
C ARG A 27 -6.51 0.19 18.81
N PHE A 28 -6.12 -0.54 17.76
CA PHE A 28 -5.70 0.05 16.49
C PHE A 28 -6.86 0.77 15.81
N SER A 29 -8.02 0.10 15.65
CA SER A 29 -9.23 0.66 15.04
C SER A 29 -9.70 1.92 15.76
N LYS A 30 -9.75 1.91 17.09
CA LYS A 30 -10.11 3.11 17.86
C LYS A 30 -9.13 4.26 17.61
N ARG A 31 -7.82 3.98 17.72
CA ARG A 31 -6.81 5.02 17.57
C ARG A 31 -6.76 5.56 16.14
N ILE A 32 -6.91 4.72 15.12
CA ILE A 32 -6.85 5.19 13.74
C ILE A 32 -8.07 6.04 13.38
N VAL A 33 -9.25 5.71 13.89
CA VAL A 33 -10.47 6.54 13.73
C VAL A 33 -10.28 7.91 14.38
N GLU A 34 -9.77 7.96 15.61
CA GLU A 34 -9.47 9.22 16.31
C GLU A 34 -8.45 10.08 15.51
N GLU A 35 -7.36 9.46 15.04
CA GLU A 35 -6.30 10.13 14.29
C GLU A 35 -6.79 10.62 12.92
N VAL A 36 -7.57 9.82 12.21
CA VAL A 36 -8.19 10.20 10.92
C VAL A 36 -9.14 11.37 11.13
N GLY A 37 -10.06 11.27 12.09
CA GLY A 37 -11.07 12.31 12.34
C GLY A 37 -10.51 13.62 12.86
N SER A 38 -9.40 13.59 13.60
CA SER A 38 -8.81 14.80 14.21
C SER A 38 -7.69 15.44 13.38
N LYS A 39 -6.96 14.67 12.57
CA LYS A 39 -5.76 15.18 11.87
C LYS A 39 -5.91 15.32 10.37
N LEU A 40 -6.86 14.64 9.73
CA LEU A 40 -7.02 14.69 8.27
C LEU A 40 -8.04 15.76 7.87
N THR A 41 -7.66 17.02 8.00
CA THR A 41 -8.48 18.15 7.54
C THR A 41 -8.60 18.13 6.02
N VAL A 42 -9.82 17.89 5.53
CA VAL A 42 -10.14 17.92 4.09
C VAL A 42 -10.47 19.35 3.67
N GLY A 43 -9.85 19.87 2.61
CA GLY A 43 -10.08 21.25 2.21
C GLY A 43 -9.31 21.72 0.98
N ASP A 44 -9.25 23.03 0.83
CA ASP A 44 -8.53 23.70 -0.26
C ASP A 44 -7.03 23.35 -0.20
N PRO A 45 -6.46 22.73 -1.25
CA PRO A 45 -5.06 22.30 -1.25
C PRO A 45 -4.06 23.47 -1.13
N LEU A 46 -4.49 24.71 -1.33
CA LEU A 46 -3.64 25.91 -1.16
C LEU A 46 -3.52 26.37 0.30
N LYS A 47 -4.28 25.78 1.23
CA LYS A 47 -4.27 26.15 2.65
C LYS A 47 -3.31 25.29 3.45
N GLU A 48 -2.56 25.93 4.35
CA GLU A 48 -1.54 25.27 5.17
C GLU A 48 -2.13 24.24 6.15
N GLU A 49 -3.36 24.43 6.62
CA GLU A 49 -4.05 23.50 7.50
C GLU A 49 -4.59 22.26 6.79
N THR A 50 -4.68 22.27 5.46
CA THR A 50 -5.22 21.14 4.69
C THR A 50 -4.24 19.98 4.71
N ARG A 51 -4.76 18.78 4.93
CA ARG A 51 -4.01 17.52 4.92
C ARG A 51 -4.49 16.56 3.84
N VAL A 52 -5.70 16.78 3.35
CA VAL A 52 -6.30 16.00 2.26
C VAL A 52 -7.02 16.98 1.32
N GLY A 53 -6.48 17.16 0.11
CA GLY A 53 -7.13 17.87 -0.99
C GLY A 53 -8.19 17.03 -1.74
N ALA A 54 -8.58 17.49 -2.93
CA ALA A 54 -9.57 16.81 -3.77
C ALA A 54 -9.01 15.55 -4.44
N THR A 55 -9.88 14.61 -4.78
CA THR A 55 -9.60 13.55 -5.76
C THR A 55 -9.45 14.14 -7.16
N ILE A 56 -8.78 13.41 -8.05
CA ILE A 56 -8.36 13.94 -9.36
C ILE A 56 -9.51 14.40 -10.26
N ASN A 57 -10.66 13.71 -10.25
CA ASN A 57 -11.85 14.07 -11.02
C ASN A 57 -13.13 13.43 -10.46
N GLU A 58 -14.30 13.89 -10.93
CA GLU A 58 -15.60 13.37 -10.48
C GLU A 58 -15.83 11.89 -10.79
N GLY A 59 -15.41 11.42 -11.97
CA GLY A 59 -15.55 10.01 -12.34
C GLY A 59 -14.80 9.10 -11.39
N HIS A 60 -13.60 9.51 -10.98
CA HIS A 60 -12.78 8.80 -10.00
C HIS A 60 -13.41 8.83 -8.61
N LEU A 61 -13.88 9.99 -8.15
CA LEU A 61 -14.62 10.11 -6.88
C LEU A 61 -15.82 9.14 -6.84
N ASN A 62 -16.64 9.13 -7.88
CA ASN A 62 -17.82 8.27 -7.97
C ASN A 62 -17.44 6.79 -7.97
N ARG A 63 -16.35 6.41 -8.65
CA ARG A 63 -15.82 5.04 -8.60
C ARG A 63 -15.41 4.65 -7.18
N VAL A 64 -14.68 5.51 -6.46
CA VAL A 64 -14.28 5.23 -5.07
C VAL A 64 -15.49 5.11 -4.16
N LEU A 65 -16.48 6.00 -4.28
CA LEU A 65 -17.74 5.92 -3.52
C LEU A 65 -18.49 4.61 -3.80
N ALA A 66 -18.53 4.16 -5.06
CA ALA A 66 -19.16 2.90 -5.43
C ALA A 66 -18.45 1.68 -4.81
N TYR A 67 -17.12 1.70 -4.66
CA TYR A 67 -16.40 0.66 -3.91
C TYR A 67 -16.80 0.64 -2.44
N ILE A 68 -16.86 1.81 -1.80
CA ILE A 68 -17.26 1.92 -0.39
C ILE A 68 -18.69 1.39 -0.19
N GLU A 69 -19.60 1.73 -1.10
CA GLU A 69 -20.97 1.22 -1.05
C GLU A 69 -21.03 -0.29 -1.26
N SER A 70 -20.28 -0.83 -2.24
CA SER A 70 -20.22 -2.28 -2.46
C SER A 70 -19.74 -3.04 -1.22
N ALA A 71 -18.84 -2.46 -0.41
CA ALA A 71 -18.40 -3.08 0.84
C ALA A 71 -19.54 -3.18 1.87
N ARG A 72 -20.43 -2.19 1.91
CA ARG A 72 -21.60 -2.19 2.82
C ARG A 72 -22.64 -3.23 2.40
N GLU A 73 -22.86 -3.35 1.10
CA GLU A 73 -23.84 -4.26 0.51
C GLU A 73 -23.39 -5.73 0.54
N GLU A 74 -22.09 -5.98 0.43
CA GLU A 74 -21.55 -7.34 0.39
C GLU A 74 -21.64 -8.02 1.77
N VAL A 75 -22.66 -8.88 1.93
CA VAL A 75 -22.84 -9.72 3.13
C VAL A 75 -22.26 -11.11 2.86
N SER A 76 -21.38 -11.57 3.74
CA SER A 76 -20.84 -12.93 3.68
C SER A 76 -21.61 -13.87 4.58
N PHE A 77 -21.83 -15.11 4.13
CA PHE A 77 -22.45 -16.18 4.92
C PHE A 77 -21.77 -16.43 6.29
N LYS A 78 -20.49 -16.04 6.42
CA LYS A 78 -19.70 -16.16 7.65
C LYS A 78 -19.87 -15.00 8.64
N PHE A 79 -20.39 -13.85 8.20
CA PHE A 79 -20.52 -12.64 9.00
C PHE A 79 -21.97 -12.12 8.90
N SER A 80 -22.73 -12.21 9.99
CA SER A 80 -24.13 -11.76 10.06
C SER A 80 -24.31 -10.24 9.88
N LYS A 81 -23.22 -9.49 9.77
CA LYS A 81 -23.16 -8.05 9.48
C LYS A 81 -22.13 -7.87 8.35
N GLY A 82 -22.47 -7.08 7.32
CA GLY A 82 -21.56 -6.69 6.23
C GLY A 82 -20.38 -5.83 6.72
N ALA A 83 -19.58 -5.29 5.81
CA ALA A 83 -18.45 -4.43 6.20
C ALA A 83 -18.93 -3.21 7.00
N GLU A 84 -18.15 -2.80 7.98
CA GLU A 84 -18.46 -1.67 8.86
C GLU A 84 -17.58 -0.47 8.48
N VAL A 85 -18.21 0.64 8.09
CA VAL A 85 -17.49 1.91 7.88
C VAL A 85 -17.36 2.62 9.23
N LEU A 86 -16.15 2.58 9.79
CA LEU A 86 -15.85 3.14 11.11
C LEU A 86 -15.79 4.68 11.10
N ILE A 87 -15.37 5.27 9.98
CA ILE A 87 -15.35 6.72 9.76
C ILE A 87 -15.31 7.00 8.25
N GLY A 88 -15.86 8.14 7.84
CA GLY A 88 -15.72 8.70 6.49
C GLY A 88 -16.47 7.94 5.40
N GLY A 89 -15.97 8.06 4.17
CA GLY A 89 -16.53 7.40 2.99
C GLY A 89 -17.71 8.10 2.32
N GLN A 90 -17.98 9.36 2.67
CA GLN A 90 -18.95 10.22 2.00
C GLN A 90 -18.28 11.34 1.20
N ARG A 91 -18.99 11.86 0.18
CA ARG A 91 -18.60 13.09 -0.51
C ARG A 91 -18.65 14.27 0.47
N LEU A 92 -17.66 15.16 0.36
CA LEU A 92 -17.58 16.39 1.13
C LEU A 92 -17.67 17.61 0.22
N HIS A 93 -18.07 18.75 0.79
CA HIS A 93 -18.09 20.06 0.15
C HIS A 93 -17.41 21.08 1.07
N PRO A 94 -16.07 21.07 1.17
CA PRO A 94 -15.35 21.98 2.05
C PRO A 94 -15.56 23.44 1.63
N LYS A 95 -15.62 24.34 2.62
CA LYS A 95 -15.90 25.76 2.40
C LYS A 95 -14.85 26.42 1.51
N GLY A 96 -15.31 27.15 0.49
CA GLY A 96 -14.48 27.86 -0.49
C GLY A 96 -14.03 27.03 -1.69
N VAL A 97 -14.30 25.72 -1.68
CA VAL A 97 -13.97 24.76 -2.74
C VAL A 97 -15.09 23.74 -2.93
N GLU A 98 -16.34 24.15 -2.70
CA GLU A 98 -17.52 23.28 -2.63
C GLU A 98 -17.80 22.52 -3.93
N SER A 99 -17.36 23.08 -5.07
CA SER A 99 -17.49 22.47 -6.40
C SER A 99 -16.47 21.38 -6.69
N GLY A 100 -15.47 21.17 -5.82
CA GLY A 100 -14.44 20.15 -6.01
C GLY A 100 -14.88 18.73 -5.68
N PHE A 101 -13.97 17.78 -5.91
CA PHE A 101 -14.24 16.34 -5.80
C PHE A 101 -13.66 15.78 -4.50
N TYR A 102 -14.28 16.10 -3.37
CA TYR A 102 -13.75 15.74 -2.06
C TYR A 102 -14.39 14.47 -1.49
N LEU A 103 -13.55 13.59 -0.97
CA LEU A 103 -13.94 12.38 -0.25
C LEU A 103 -13.48 12.48 1.21
N ALA A 104 -14.36 12.13 2.15
CA ALA A 104 -13.96 11.92 3.53
C ALA A 104 -13.11 10.63 3.63
N PRO A 105 -11.87 10.69 4.14
CA PRO A 105 -11.03 9.50 4.30
C PRO A 105 -11.77 8.39 5.07
N ALA A 106 -11.82 7.20 4.48
CA ALA A 106 -12.61 6.10 5.01
C ALA A 106 -11.75 5.07 5.72
N VAL A 107 -12.25 4.54 6.84
CA VAL A 107 -11.72 3.34 7.48
C VAL A 107 -12.84 2.31 7.55
N ILE A 108 -12.59 1.13 6.98
CA ILE A 108 -13.57 0.05 6.87
C ILE A 108 -13.02 -1.18 7.57
N SER A 109 -13.85 -1.86 8.36
CA SER A 109 -13.54 -3.09 9.08
C SER A 109 -14.60 -4.16 8.80
N ASN A 110 -14.50 -5.30 9.49
CA ASN A 110 -15.40 -6.44 9.32
C ASN A 110 -15.46 -6.95 7.86
N LEU A 111 -14.28 -7.05 7.24
CA LEU A 111 -14.08 -7.45 5.85
C LEU A 111 -13.66 -8.92 5.75
N ASN A 112 -13.96 -9.55 4.61
CA ASN A 112 -13.44 -10.87 4.26
C ASN A 112 -12.55 -10.79 3.00
N ASP A 113 -11.65 -11.76 2.82
CA ASP A 113 -10.63 -11.72 1.77
C ASP A 113 -11.18 -11.83 0.33
N ASN A 114 -12.43 -12.24 0.16
CA ASN A 114 -13.09 -12.36 -1.13
C ASN A 114 -13.91 -11.12 -1.51
N MET A 115 -14.00 -10.13 -0.60
CA MET A 115 -14.75 -8.91 -0.89
C MET A 115 -14.12 -8.13 -2.02
N LYS A 116 -14.96 -7.55 -2.87
CA LYS A 116 -14.50 -6.78 -4.03
C LYS A 116 -13.47 -5.73 -3.65
N VAL A 117 -13.72 -4.98 -2.57
CA VAL A 117 -12.81 -3.95 -2.04
C VAL A 117 -11.46 -4.48 -1.56
N VAL A 118 -11.37 -5.75 -1.16
CA VAL A 118 -10.12 -6.38 -0.73
C VAL A 118 -9.34 -6.93 -1.94
N CYS A 119 -10.05 -7.40 -2.96
CA CYS A 119 -9.43 -7.98 -4.17
C CYS A 119 -8.98 -6.93 -5.19
N GLU A 120 -9.73 -5.85 -5.35
CA GLU A 120 -9.54 -4.84 -6.40
C GLU A 120 -8.89 -3.55 -5.88
N GLU A 121 -8.22 -2.83 -6.78
CA GLU A 121 -7.63 -1.54 -6.46
C GLU A 121 -8.69 -0.42 -6.47
N ILE A 122 -8.94 0.13 -5.27
CA ILE A 122 -9.85 1.27 -5.05
C ILE A 122 -9.21 2.58 -5.55
N PHE A 123 -7.90 2.74 -5.32
CA PHE A 123 -7.11 3.93 -5.67
C PHE A 123 -7.68 5.24 -5.09
N GLY A 124 -8.07 5.22 -3.81
CA GLY A 124 -8.61 6.36 -3.09
C GLY A 124 -8.36 6.27 -1.60
N ALA A 125 -8.77 7.30 -0.84
CA ALA A 125 -8.46 7.48 0.58
C ALA A 125 -9.26 6.53 1.47
N VAL A 126 -9.03 5.22 1.32
CA VAL A 126 -9.76 4.13 1.97
C VAL A 126 -8.76 3.17 2.60
N MET A 127 -8.96 2.88 3.89
CA MET A 127 -8.19 1.90 4.65
C MET A 127 -9.08 0.70 4.99
N LEU A 128 -8.59 -0.50 4.72
CA LEU A 128 -9.28 -1.76 5.02
C LEU A 128 -8.57 -2.48 6.17
N ILE A 129 -9.23 -2.65 7.31
CA ILE A 129 -8.68 -3.35 8.47
C ILE A 129 -9.02 -4.83 8.40
N LEU A 130 -7.98 -5.66 8.30
CA LEU A 130 -8.07 -7.11 8.17
C LEU A 130 -7.37 -7.78 9.36
N PRO A 131 -8.09 -8.44 10.29
CA PRO A 131 -7.47 -9.08 11.44
C PRO A 131 -6.76 -10.38 11.04
N PHE A 132 -5.59 -10.68 11.61
CA PHE A 132 -4.86 -11.95 11.42
C PHE A 132 -4.36 -12.54 12.74
N ASP A 133 -4.10 -13.84 12.78
CA ASP A 133 -3.64 -14.56 13.97
C ASP A 133 -2.16 -14.95 13.91
N THR A 134 -1.71 -15.45 12.75
CA THR A 134 -0.36 -16.01 12.61
C THR A 134 0.43 -15.39 11.47
N GLU A 135 1.76 -15.50 11.56
CA GLU A 135 2.68 -15.05 10.52
C GLU A 135 2.44 -15.75 9.17
N ASP A 136 2.22 -17.07 9.20
CA ASP A 136 2.01 -17.84 7.98
C ASP A 136 0.71 -17.47 7.28
N GLU A 137 -0.36 -17.30 8.07
CA GLU A 137 -1.66 -16.86 7.59
C GLU A 137 -1.56 -15.47 6.93
N VAL A 138 -0.94 -14.49 7.60
CA VAL A 138 -0.88 -13.12 7.05
C VAL A 138 -0.01 -13.05 5.79
N VAL A 139 1.08 -13.82 5.71
CA VAL A 139 1.88 -13.91 4.48
C VAL A 139 1.06 -14.50 3.33
N GLN A 140 0.32 -15.58 3.59
CA GLN A 140 -0.54 -16.19 2.58
C GLN A 140 -1.61 -15.20 2.09
N ARG A 141 -2.28 -14.50 3.00
CA ARG A 141 -3.34 -13.53 2.69
C ARG A 141 -2.81 -12.27 2.01
N ALA A 142 -1.64 -11.76 2.43
CA ALA A 142 -0.99 -10.64 1.77
C ALA A 142 -0.62 -10.97 0.32
N ASN A 143 -0.14 -12.20 0.06
CA ASN A 143 0.18 -12.69 -1.27
C ASN A 143 -1.03 -13.12 -2.11
N ALA A 144 -2.20 -13.34 -1.49
CA ALA A 144 -3.46 -13.71 -2.15
C ALA A 144 -4.09 -12.51 -2.89
N THR A 145 -3.36 -12.03 -3.90
CA THR A 145 -3.77 -10.99 -4.82
C THR A 145 -2.99 -11.15 -6.13
N GLN A 146 -3.56 -10.67 -7.22
CA GLN A 146 -2.90 -10.59 -8.51
C GLN A 146 -1.78 -9.53 -8.57
N TYR A 147 -1.74 -8.61 -7.61
CA TYR A 147 -0.78 -7.53 -7.54
C TYR A 147 0.46 -7.90 -6.71
N GLY A 148 1.55 -7.16 -6.93
CA GLY A 148 2.83 -7.37 -6.28
C GLY A 148 3.74 -6.15 -6.37
N LEU A 149 3.21 -4.93 -6.20
CA LEU A 149 4.00 -3.71 -6.29
C LEU A 149 4.81 -3.46 -5.01
N ALA A 150 4.12 -3.07 -3.94
CA ALA A 150 4.74 -2.74 -2.65
C ALA A 150 4.03 -3.42 -1.49
N ALA A 151 4.74 -3.63 -0.39
CA ALA A 151 4.20 -4.07 0.89
C ALA A 151 4.92 -3.38 2.05
N GLY A 152 4.30 -3.37 3.23
CA GLY A 152 4.87 -2.77 4.43
C GLY A 152 4.68 -3.64 5.66
N ILE A 153 5.65 -3.59 6.57
CA ILE A 153 5.66 -4.34 7.82
C ILE A 153 5.95 -3.36 8.94
N ILE A 154 5.00 -3.20 9.86
CA ILE A 154 5.22 -2.43 11.10
C ILE A 154 5.36 -3.43 12.24
N SER A 155 6.51 -3.40 12.89
CA SER A 155 6.86 -4.26 14.02
C SER A 155 7.29 -3.39 15.20
N SER A 156 7.16 -3.91 16.42
CA SER A 156 7.51 -3.22 17.68
C SER A 156 8.98 -2.84 17.83
N CYS A 157 9.83 -3.21 16.88
CA CYS A 157 11.26 -2.97 16.92
C CYS A 157 11.58 -1.45 16.93
N ARG A 158 11.77 -0.88 18.12
CA ARG A 158 12.32 0.47 18.32
C ARG A 158 13.83 0.39 18.51
N PHE A 159 14.63 1.23 17.88
CA PHE A 159 16.05 1.31 18.21
C PHE A 159 16.24 1.97 19.58
N SER A 160 16.07 1.20 20.66
CA SER A 160 16.39 1.58 22.03
C SER A 160 17.53 0.72 22.54
N LEU A 161 18.65 1.39 22.89
CA LEU A 161 19.87 0.75 23.42
C LEU A 161 19.61 -0.11 24.68
N LYS A 162 18.49 0.10 25.39
CA LYS A 162 18.16 -0.64 26.62
C LYS A 162 17.57 -2.05 26.40
N GLN A 163 17.23 -2.46 25.18
CA GLN A 163 16.49 -3.72 24.96
C GLN A 163 16.94 -4.53 23.72
N LEU A 164 18.22 -4.50 23.35
CA LEU A 164 18.77 -5.12 22.13
C LEU A 164 18.28 -6.55 21.82
N ARG A 165 18.17 -7.47 22.79
CA ARG A 165 17.82 -8.88 22.52
C ARG A 165 16.39 -9.10 22.03
N ALA A 166 15.39 -8.42 22.61
CA ALA A 166 14.00 -8.55 22.16
C ALA A 166 13.79 -7.88 20.79
N HIS A 167 14.50 -6.78 20.55
CA HIS A 167 14.46 -6.02 19.30
C HIS A 167 15.02 -6.81 18.11
N CYS A 168 16.10 -7.56 18.30
CA CYS A 168 16.64 -8.44 17.26
C CYS A 168 15.66 -9.54 16.82
N SER A 169 14.84 -10.09 17.74
CA SER A 169 13.84 -11.12 17.43
C SER A 169 12.72 -10.55 16.55
N ASP A 170 12.23 -9.35 16.88
CA ASP A 170 11.16 -8.68 16.13
C ASP A 170 11.60 -8.19 14.75
N LEU A 171 12.88 -7.80 14.61
CA LEU A 171 13.46 -7.45 13.32
C LEU A 171 13.73 -8.68 12.46
N GLY A 172 14.22 -9.78 13.07
CA GLY A 172 14.36 -11.06 12.38
C GLY A 172 13.02 -11.57 11.85
N LYS A 173 11.94 -11.39 12.62
CA LYS A 173 10.56 -11.65 12.17
C LYS A 173 10.20 -10.80 10.96
N ALA A 174 10.41 -9.48 11.03
CA ALA A 174 10.10 -8.59 9.92
C ALA A 174 10.87 -8.96 8.63
N HIS A 175 12.16 -9.28 8.73
CA HIS A 175 12.94 -9.74 7.58
C HIS A 175 12.46 -11.08 7.01
N ARG A 176 12.11 -12.06 7.85
CA ARG A 176 11.56 -13.33 7.37
C ARG A 176 10.24 -13.14 6.64
N VAL A 177 9.35 -12.29 7.18
CA VAL A 177 8.09 -11.96 6.52
C VAL A 177 8.37 -11.24 5.20
N ALA A 178 9.25 -10.24 5.20
CA ALA A 178 9.62 -9.50 3.99
C ALA A 178 10.12 -10.41 2.86
N ALA A 179 10.98 -11.38 3.18
CA ALA A 179 11.49 -12.35 2.21
C ALA A 179 10.41 -13.27 1.60
N ARG A 180 9.26 -13.41 2.26
CA ARG A 180 8.14 -14.26 1.81
C ARG A 180 7.04 -13.48 1.10
N LEU A 181 7.04 -12.15 1.20
CA LEU A 181 6.08 -11.30 0.51
C LEU A 181 6.44 -11.21 -0.98
N GLN A 182 5.44 -11.42 -1.83
CA GLN A 182 5.57 -11.31 -3.28
C GLN A 182 5.27 -9.88 -3.71
N ALA A 183 6.19 -8.98 -3.39
CA ALA A 183 6.16 -7.57 -3.79
C ALA A 183 7.57 -7.15 -4.24
N GLY A 184 7.66 -6.19 -5.16
CA GLY A 184 8.97 -5.71 -5.62
C GLY A 184 9.64 -4.74 -4.66
N THR A 185 8.87 -4.05 -3.81
CA THR A 185 9.39 -3.22 -2.72
C THR A 185 8.73 -3.61 -1.39
N VAL A 186 9.52 -3.80 -0.33
CA VAL A 186 9.01 -4.09 1.02
C VAL A 186 9.58 -3.11 2.03
N TYR A 187 8.72 -2.33 2.66
CA TYR A 187 9.08 -1.37 3.69
C TYR A 187 9.02 -2.02 5.08
N ILE A 188 10.02 -1.80 5.93
CA ILE A 188 10.01 -2.24 7.34
C ILE A 188 10.07 -1.01 8.24
N ASN A 189 9.05 -0.85 9.10
CA ASN A 189 8.89 0.28 10.03
C ASN A 189 8.86 1.67 9.36
N THR A 190 8.55 1.69 8.07
CA THR A 190 8.34 2.88 7.25
C THR A 190 7.37 2.54 6.13
N TYR A 191 7.01 3.51 5.29
CA TYR A 191 6.15 3.29 4.13
C TYR A 191 6.25 4.46 3.14
N ASN A 192 6.16 4.19 1.82
CA ASN A 192 6.21 5.19 0.74
C ASN A 192 7.50 6.00 0.63
N ASP A 193 8.60 5.52 1.22
CA ASP A 193 9.91 6.09 0.92
C ASP A 193 10.28 5.80 -0.53
N THR A 194 10.78 6.83 -1.23
CA THR A 194 11.11 6.78 -2.66
C THR A 194 12.48 7.40 -2.88
N GLU A 195 13.51 6.56 -2.79
CA GLU A 195 14.90 6.96 -3.00
C GLU A 195 15.33 6.67 -4.43
N VAL A 196 16.09 7.58 -5.03
CA VAL A 196 16.51 7.50 -6.45
C VAL A 196 17.53 6.39 -6.72
N ASP A 197 18.24 5.95 -5.69
CA ASP A 197 19.27 4.90 -5.72
C ASP A 197 18.72 3.51 -5.37
N VAL A 198 17.44 3.42 -4.99
CA VAL A 198 16.75 2.15 -4.71
C VAL A 198 15.80 1.81 -5.85
N PRO A 199 15.91 0.61 -6.47
CA PRO A 199 15.03 0.24 -7.57
C PRO A 199 13.57 0.10 -7.11
N PHE A 200 12.65 0.63 -7.90
CA PHE A 200 11.21 0.57 -7.66
C PHE A 200 10.50 -0.14 -8.81
N GLY A 201 9.52 -0.98 -8.51
CA GLY A 201 8.73 -1.70 -9.50
C GLY A 201 8.19 -3.01 -8.95
N GLY A 202 7.21 -3.59 -9.63
CA GLY A 202 6.45 -4.71 -9.08
C GLY A 202 6.87 -6.11 -9.58
N CYS A 203 6.05 -7.08 -9.19
CA CYS A 203 5.96 -8.39 -9.80
C CYS A 203 4.48 -8.74 -10.07
N LYS A 204 4.22 -9.92 -10.63
CA LYS A 204 2.86 -10.35 -11.05
C LYS A 204 2.23 -9.33 -12.01
N ASN A 205 0.96 -8.98 -11.82
CA ASN A 205 0.26 -8.02 -12.68
C ASN A 205 0.60 -6.56 -12.36
N SER A 206 1.50 -6.29 -11.40
CA SER A 206 1.96 -4.92 -11.10
C SER A 206 3.06 -4.43 -12.02
N GLY A 207 3.43 -5.20 -13.05
CA GLY A 207 4.36 -4.81 -14.09
C GLY A 207 5.67 -5.61 -14.09
N TYR A 208 6.52 -5.25 -15.05
CA TYR A 208 7.85 -5.83 -15.27
C TYR A 208 8.89 -4.71 -15.44
N GLY A 209 10.14 -5.00 -15.11
CA GLY A 209 11.22 -4.01 -15.09
C GLY A 209 11.28 -3.24 -13.78
N ARG A 210 12.23 -2.31 -13.68
CA ARG A 210 12.42 -1.44 -12.52
C ARG A 210 12.70 -0.01 -12.98
N GLU A 211 12.12 0.93 -12.27
CA GLU A 211 12.48 2.34 -12.28
C GLU A 211 13.51 2.60 -11.19
N ASN A 212 14.16 3.76 -11.25
CA ASN A 212 15.26 4.18 -10.38
C ASN A 212 16.52 3.30 -10.47
N SER A 213 17.58 3.79 -9.81
CA SER A 213 18.87 3.11 -9.67
C SER A 213 19.49 2.62 -11.00
N ILE A 214 20.42 1.68 -10.90
CA ILE A 214 21.13 1.12 -12.05
C ILE A 214 20.21 0.29 -12.95
N GLU A 215 19.15 -0.30 -12.40
CA GLU A 215 18.19 -1.13 -13.12
C GLU A 215 17.42 -0.31 -14.18
N ALA A 216 17.07 0.95 -13.87
CA ALA A 216 16.48 1.84 -14.86
C ALA A 216 17.46 2.12 -16.00
N LEU A 217 18.73 2.45 -15.69
CA LEU A 217 19.75 2.69 -16.71
C LEU A 217 19.97 1.47 -17.60
N GLN A 218 19.98 0.26 -17.03
CA GLN A 218 20.04 -0.99 -17.78
C GLN A 218 18.82 -1.17 -18.69
N SER A 219 17.63 -0.80 -18.25
CA SER A 219 16.38 -0.90 -19.03
C SER A 219 16.35 0.04 -20.24
N PHE A 220 17.07 1.17 -20.18
CA PHE A 220 17.22 2.12 -21.29
C PHE A 220 18.52 1.93 -22.11
N THR A 221 19.27 0.86 -21.86
CA THR A 221 20.50 0.55 -22.61
C THR A 221 20.41 -0.81 -23.30
N GLN A 222 21.27 -1.02 -24.30
CA GLN A 222 21.35 -2.26 -25.08
C GLN A 222 22.79 -2.78 -25.03
N THR A 223 22.96 -4.04 -24.62
CA THR A 223 24.28 -4.68 -24.61
C THR A 223 24.67 -5.07 -26.03
N LYS A 224 25.81 -4.56 -26.51
CA LYS A 224 26.41 -4.94 -27.80
C LYS A 224 27.71 -5.71 -27.55
N ALA A 225 27.68 -7.01 -27.82
CA ALA A 225 28.89 -7.83 -27.79
C ALA A 225 29.72 -7.62 -29.07
N ILE A 226 31.00 -7.30 -28.93
CA ILE A 226 31.93 -7.12 -30.04
C ILE A 226 33.12 -8.03 -29.78
N TYR A 227 33.34 -8.99 -30.68
CA TYR A 227 34.53 -9.85 -30.66
C TYR A 227 35.56 -9.27 -31.63
N VAL A 228 36.80 -9.14 -31.16
CA VAL A 228 37.93 -8.70 -32.00
C VAL A 228 38.97 -9.81 -32.04
N ASN A 229 39.16 -10.39 -33.22
CA ASN A 229 40.28 -11.30 -33.46
C ASN A 229 41.56 -10.48 -33.73
N VAL A 230 42.32 -10.21 -32.67
CA VAL A 230 43.59 -9.46 -32.78
C VAL A 230 44.70 -10.24 -33.48
N SER A 231 44.60 -11.57 -33.55
CA SER A 231 45.61 -12.41 -34.19
C SER A 231 45.57 -12.32 -35.72
N GLN A 232 44.48 -11.77 -36.28
CA GLN A 232 44.15 -11.79 -37.72
C GLN A 232 44.13 -13.20 -38.35
N LYS A 233 44.21 -14.25 -37.53
CA LYS A 233 44.15 -15.64 -37.96
C LYS A 233 42.86 -16.24 -37.43
N ILE A 234 42.02 -16.71 -38.34
CA ILE A 234 40.89 -17.56 -37.99
C ILE A 234 41.37 -18.96 -38.32
N GLU A 235 41.76 -19.75 -37.31
CA GLU A 235 42.16 -21.13 -37.53
C GLU A 235 40.93 -21.93 -37.96
N ASN A 236 40.95 -22.34 -39.24
CA ASN A 236 39.99 -23.20 -39.90
C ASN A 236 38.51 -22.79 -39.80
N SER A 237 38.03 -22.10 -40.84
CA SER A 237 36.60 -22.16 -41.21
C SER A 237 36.21 -23.56 -41.73
N PHE A 238 37.23 -24.37 -42.10
CA PHE A 238 37.35 -25.83 -42.06
C PHE A 238 38.80 -26.21 -41.86
#